data_AF-A0A1G2M141-F1
#
_entry.id   AF-A0A1G2M141-F1
#
_cell.length_a   1.000
_cell.length_b   1.000
_cell.length_c   1.000
_cell.angle_alpha   90.00
_cell.angle_beta   90.00
_cell.angle_gamma   90.00
#
_symmetry.space_group_name_H-M   'P 1'
#
loop_
_entity.id
_entity.type
_entity.pdbx_description
1 polymer ?
#
loop_
_entity_poly.entity_id
_entity_poly.type
_entity_poly.pdbx_seq_one_letter_code
_entity_poly.pdbx_strand_id
1 'polypeptide(L)'
;MKLAQRVISAESWQGNYWGPNGVIALNRQQFKKLCGQGKTREALASLSSTYYSASGSAFARMRLASIFGKPVWTLEALWCLWRAVRLSDALGREAGTQGMTADQLDVRARILFKWGSRFSRKRVDDAFFITTTALKRNINRDTEVLLLMGLGEIQEARQQYKESFHAYRKGSGLVERGVSASTAVRFYRSLGAHYRRLKRPDPATIAENRALEIAQKDGGMGDQILKLQSEIAGAICK
;
A
#
# COMPACT_ATOMS: atom_id res chain seq x y z
N MET A 1 -1.55 -18.14 -18.27
CA MET A 1 -1.91 -17.39 -17.03
C MET A 1 -0.79 -16.50 -16.53
N LYS A 2 0.47 -16.96 -16.48
CA LYS A 2 1.62 -16.17 -16.02
C LYS A 2 1.86 -14.86 -16.80
N LEU A 3 1.58 -14.82 -18.11
CA LEU A 3 1.78 -13.62 -18.93
C LEU A 3 0.83 -12.47 -18.55
N ALA A 4 -0.48 -12.73 -18.43
CA ALA A 4 -1.47 -11.72 -18.05
C ALA A 4 -1.16 -11.11 -16.67
N GLN A 5 -0.72 -11.93 -15.72
CA GLN A 5 -0.37 -11.46 -14.38
C GLN A 5 0.93 -10.65 -14.35
N ARG A 6 1.90 -10.97 -15.23
CA ARG A 6 3.10 -10.16 -15.43
C ARG A 6 2.77 -8.78 -16.01
N VAL A 7 1.90 -8.73 -17.01
CA VAL A 7 1.43 -7.46 -17.60
C VAL A 7 0.70 -6.62 -16.55
N ILE A 8 -0.28 -7.19 -15.84
CA ILE A 8 -1.00 -6.50 -14.75
C ILE A 8 -0.02 -5.96 -13.70
N SER A 9 0.98 -6.75 -13.32
CA SER A 9 2.00 -6.34 -12.35
C SER A 9 2.84 -5.17 -12.88
N ALA A 10 3.38 -5.26 -14.09
CA ALA A 10 4.20 -4.22 -14.70
C ALA A 10 3.42 -2.90 -14.84
N GLU A 11 2.19 -2.96 -15.36
CA GLU A 11 1.32 -1.78 -15.51
C GLU A 11 0.92 -1.18 -14.16
N SER A 12 0.78 -2.00 -13.12
CA SER A 12 0.52 -1.52 -11.75
C SER A 12 1.71 -0.73 -11.22
N TRP A 13 2.93 -1.23 -11.44
CA TRP A 13 4.16 -0.56 -11.03
C TRP A 13 4.41 0.75 -11.77
N GLN A 14 3.96 0.85 -13.02
CA GLN A 14 3.99 2.10 -13.78
C GLN A 14 2.84 3.06 -13.42
N GLY A 15 1.77 2.55 -12.82
CA GLY A 15 0.65 3.37 -12.34
C GLY A 15 -0.48 3.56 -13.35
N ASN A 16 -0.57 2.67 -14.34
CA ASN A 16 -1.53 2.69 -15.45
C ASN A 16 -2.86 2.01 -15.08
N TYR A 17 -3.56 2.56 -14.08
CA TYR A 17 -4.72 1.88 -13.48
C TYR A 17 -6.02 1.95 -14.29
N TRP A 18 -6.25 3.04 -15.02
CA TRP A 18 -7.52 3.35 -15.67
C TRP A 18 -7.48 3.18 -17.19
N GLY A 19 -8.67 3.17 -17.80
CA GLY A 19 -8.87 2.94 -19.23
C GLY A 19 -9.21 1.49 -19.57
N PRO A 20 -9.56 1.20 -20.84
CA PRO A 20 -9.98 -0.13 -21.30
C PRO A 20 -8.87 -1.18 -21.15
N ASN A 21 -7.61 -0.75 -21.29
CA ASN A 21 -6.41 -1.57 -21.11
C ASN A 21 -5.73 -1.33 -19.76
N GLY A 22 -6.34 -0.55 -18.86
CA GLY A 22 -5.79 -0.27 -17.54
C GLY A 22 -5.82 -1.48 -16.61
N VAL A 23 -4.97 -1.47 -15.59
CA VAL A 23 -4.84 -2.55 -14.60
C VAL A 23 -6.19 -2.97 -14.01
N ILE A 24 -7.09 -2.02 -13.72
CA ILE A 24 -8.42 -2.33 -13.16
C ILE A 24 -9.25 -3.16 -14.14
N ALA A 25 -9.28 -2.79 -15.42
CA ALA A 25 -10.05 -3.49 -16.43
C ALA A 25 -9.49 -4.91 -16.67
N LEU A 26 -8.17 -5.02 -16.83
CA LEU A 26 -7.48 -6.29 -16.99
C LEU A 26 -7.70 -7.22 -15.79
N ASN A 27 -7.59 -6.70 -14.57
CA ASN A 27 -7.77 -7.52 -13.37
C ASN A 27 -9.24 -7.89 -13.13
N ARG A 28 -10.22 -7.10 -13.58
CA ARG A 28 -11.64 -7.51 -13.60
C ARG A 28 -11.90 -8.68 -14.55
N GLN A 29 -11.25 -8.71 -15.70
CA GLN A 29 -11.36 -9.86 -16.63
C GLN A 29 -10.73 -11.11 -16.00
N GLN A 30 -9.53 -10.95 -15.41
CA GLN A 30 -8.86 -12.04 -14.71
C GLN A 30 -9.65 -12.54 -13.50
N PHE A 31 -10.33 -11.65 -12.78
CA PHE A 31 -11.23 -11.99 -11.67
C PHE A 31 -12.32 -12.97 -12.11
N LYS A 32 -13.04 -12.66 -13.20
CA LYS A 32 -14.09 -13.54 -13.74
C LYS A 32 -13.54 -14.92 -14.09
N LYS A 33 -12.35 -14.95 -14.73
CA LYS A 33 -11.68 -16.20 -15.10
C LYS A 33 -11.30 -17.04 -13.89
N LEU A 34 -10.72 -16.43 -12.85
CA LEU A 34 -10.33 -17.13 -11.63
C LEU A 34 -11.54 -17.65 -10.85
N CYS A 35 -12.62 -16.87 -10.75
CA CYS A 35 -13.87 -17.34 -10.14
C CYS A 35 -14.45 -18.56 -10.88
N GLY A 36 -14.43 -18.55 -12.22
CA GLY A 36 -14.85 -19.72 -13.02
C GLY A 36 -13.98 -20.96 -12.82
N GLN A 37 -12.78 -20.81 -12.27
CA GLN A 37 -11.85 -21.89 -11.93
C GLN A 37 -11.92 -22.31 -10.46
N GLY A 38 -12.87 -21.77 -9.68
CA GLY A 38 -12.97 -22.02 -8.23
C GLY A 38 -11.89 -21.31 -7.40
N LYS A 39 -11.11 -20.39 -7.99
CA LYS A 39 -10.02 -19.65 -7.34
C LYS A 39 -10.47 -18.30 -6.81
N THR A 40 -11.63 -18.26 -6.15
CA THR A 40 -12.26 -17.02 -5.69
C THR A 40 -11.38 -16.25 -4.71
N ARG A 41 -10.69 -16.94 -3.80
CA ARG A 41 -9.72 -16.32 -2.86
C ARG A 41 -8.62 -15.53 -3.57
N GLU A 42 -7.98 -16.13 -4.57
CA GLU A 42 -6.93 -15.49 -5.37
C GLU A 42 -7.49 -14.29 -6.14
N ALA A 43 -8.69 -14.44 -6.71
CA ALA A 43 -9.38 -13.37 -7.44
C ALA A 43 -9.66 -12.16 -6.54
N LEU A 44 -10.24 -12.38 -5.35
CA LEU A 44 -10.55 -11.34 -4.38
C LEU A 44 -9.29 -10.64 -3.86
N ALA A 45 -8.25 -11.42 -3.54
CA ALA A 45 -6.96 -10.89 -3.10
C ALA A 45 -6.32 -9.99 -4.16
N SER A 46 -6.24 -10.47 -5.40
CA SER A 46 -5.64 -9.70 -6.49
C SER A 46 -6.41 -8.42 -6.78
N LEU A 47 -7.74 -8.51 -6.92
CA LEU A 47 -8.55 -7.36 -7.29
C LEU A 47 -8.64 -6.31 -6.17
N SER A 48 -8.72 -6.74 -4.90
CA SER A 48 -8.68 -5.80 -3.76
C SER A 48 -7.34 -5.04 -3.69
N SER A 49 -6.22 -5.73 -3.92
CA SER A 49 -4.89 -5.11 -4.02
C SER A 49 -4.81 -4.08 -5.14
N THR A 50 -5.33 -4.40 -6.33
CA THR A 50 -5.37 -3.44 -7.46
C THR A 50 -6.14 -2.17 -7.12
N TYR A 51 -7.34 -2.28 -6.56
CA TYR A 51 -8.11 -1.09 -6.17
C TYR A 51 -7.43 -0.29 -5.05
N TYR A 52 -6.76 -0.97 -4.11
CA TYR A 52 -5.99 -0.31 -3.07
C TYR A 52 -4.84 0.51 -3.65
N SER A 53 -4.06 -0.08 -4.56
CA SER A 53 -2.95 0.60 -5.22
C SER A 53 -3.44 1.78 -6.06
N ALA A 54 -4.50 1.59 -6.86
CA ALA A 54 -5.15 2.63 -7.65
C ALA A 54 -5.66 3.80 -6.77
N SER A 55 -6.24 3.51 -5.61
CA SER A 55 -6.65 4.54 -4.64
C SER A 55 -5.46 5.39 -4.18
N GLY A 56 -4.34 4.75 -3.85
CA GLY A 56 -3.10 5.45 -3.49
C GLY A 56 -2.61 6.37 -4.62
N SER A 57 -2.70 5.92 -5.86
CA SER A 57 -2.25 6.66 -7.05
C SER A 57 -3.21 7.80 -7.42
N ALA A 58 -4.51 7.63 -7.18
CA ALA A 58 -5.50 8.69 -7.31
C ALA A 58 -5.26 9.78 -6.26
N PHE A 59 -4.99 9.43 -5.00
CA PHE A 59 -4.62 10.42 -3.98
C PHE A 59 -3.32 11.17 -4.33
N ALA A 60 -2.35 10.50 -4.95
CA ALA A 60 -1.13 11.18 -5.43
C ALA A 60 -1.46 12.20 -6.54
N ARG A 61 -2.25 11.80 -7.55
CA ARG A 61 -2.71 12.69 -8.61
C ARG A 61 -3.56 13.85 -8.07
N MET A 62 -4.41 13.61 -7.09
CA MET A 62 -5.18 14.63 -6.39
C MET A 62 -4.30 15.74 -5.80
N ARG A 63 -3.17 15.38 -5.16
CA ARG A 63 -2.27 16.38 -4.57
C ARG A 63 -1.56 17.24 -5.62
N LEU A 64 -1.32 16.69 -6.81
CA LEU A 64 -0.67 17.38 -7.92
C LEU A 64 -1.67 18.10 -8.84
N ALA A 65 -2.96 17.80 -8.73
CA ALA A 65 -3.99 18.37 -9.58
C ALA A 65 -4.28 19.84 -9.25
N SER A 66 -4.73 20.58 -10.27
CA SER A 66 -5.35 21.89 -10.10
C SER A 66 -6.60 21.82 -9.23
N ILE A 67 -7.10 22.97 -8.78
CA ILE A 67 -8.26 23.04 -7.89
C ILE A 67 -9.50 22.33 -8.45
N PHE A 68 -9.71 22.37 -9.77
CA PHE A 68 -10.82 21.72 -10.46
C PHE A 68 -10.61 20.21 -10.64
N GLY A 69 -9.37 19.73 -10.69
CA GLY A 69 -9.06 18.31 -10.78
C GLY A 69 -9.10 17.57 -9.44
N LYS A 70 -8.92 18.29 -8.32
CA LYS A 70 -8.93 17.72 -6.97
C LYS A 70 -10.21 16.93 -6.64
N PRO A 71 -11.44 17.43 -6.89
CA PRO A 71 -12.66 16.68 -6.61
C PRO A 71 -12.73 15.36 -7.37
N VAL A 72 -12.38 15.36 -8.67
CA VAL A 72 -12.41 14.16 -9.52
C VAL A 72 -11.50 13.08 -8.95
N TRP A 73 -10.25 13.41 -8.66
CA TRP A 73 -9.30 12.45 -8.10
C TRP A 73 -9.63 12.03 -6.67
N THR A 74 -10.28 12.90 -5.89
CA THR A 74 -10.77 12.55 -4.54
C THR A 74 -11.86 11.50 -4.61
N LEU A 75 -12.86 11.70 -5.48
CA LEU A 75 -13.94 10.76 -5.69
C LEU A 75 -13.40 9.42 -6.19
N GLU A 76 -12.51 9.44 -7.17
CA GLU A 76 -11.87 8.24 -7.70
C GLU A 76 -11.08 7.48 -6.63
N ALA A 77 -10.30 8.20 -5.81
CA ALA A 77 -9.52 7.61 -4.73
C ALA A 77 -10.40 6.93 -3.67
N LEU A 78 -11.51 7.58 -3.29
CA LEU A 78 -12.46 7.06 -2.30
C LEU A 78 -13.26 5.89 -2.86
N TRP A 79 -13.70 5.98 -4.11
CA TRP A 79 -14.40 4.88 -4.79
C TRP A 79 -13.53 3.63 -4.90
N CYS A 80 -12.28 3.78 -5.35
CA CYS A 80 -11.30 2.69 -5.37
C CYS A 80 -11.07 2.11 -3.97
N LEU A 81 -10.89 2.95 -2.94
CA LEU A 81 -10.67 2.47 -1.58
C LEU A 81 -11.87 1.68 -1.05
N TRP A 82 -13.09 2.17 -1.28
CA TRP A 82 -14.31 1.48 -0.88
C TRP A 82 -14.45 0.11 -1.57
N ARG A 83 -14.14 0.02 -2.88
CA ARG A 83 -14.10 -1.26 -3.60
C ARG A 83 -13.05 -2.21 -3.00
N ALA A 84 -11.87 -1.70 -2.67
CA ALA A 84 -10.81 -2.48 -2.04
C ALA A 84 -11.26 -3.07 -0.69
N VAL A 85 -11.91 -2.27 0.16
CA VAL A 85 -12.46 -2.71 1.45
C VAL A 85 -13.50 -3.81 1.25
N ARG A 86 -14.48 -3.62 0.34
CA ARG A 86 -15.53 -4.62 0.10
C ARG A 86 -14.99 -5.96 -0.36
N LEU A 87 -14.04 -5.94 -1.29
CA LEU A 87 -13.41 -7.14 -1.82
C LEU A 87 -12.51 -7.82 -0.76
N SER A 88 -11.76 -7.02 0.00
CA SER A 88 -10.94 -7.54 1.10
C SER A 88 -11.81 -8.18 2.18
N ASP A 89 -12.95 -7.59 2.53
CA ASP A 89 -13.88 -8.17 3.51
C ASP A 89 -14.54 -9.44 3.00
N ALA A 90 -14.84 -9.55 1.71
CA ALA A 90 -15.28 -10.79 1.11
C ALA A 90 -14.20 -11.89 1.24
N LEU A 91 -12.94 -11.56 0.96
CA LEU A 91 -11.81 -12.47 1.19
C LEU A 91 -11.72 -12.88 2.67
N GLY A 92 -11.91 -11.91 3.58
CA GLY A 92 -11.98 -12.13 5.02
C GLY A 92 -13.03 -13.16 5.43
N ARG A 93 -14.24 -13.08 4.87
CA ARG A 93 -15.32 -14.04 5.13
C ARG A 93 -15.04 -15.43 4.56
N GLU A 94 -14.38 -15.50 3.40
CA GLU A 94 -14.15 -16.76 2.69
C GLU A 94 -12.93 -17.56 3.20
N ALA A 95 -11.85 -16.86 3.55
CA ALA A 95 -10.59 -17.48 3.96
C ALA A 95 -10.33 -17.40 5.47
N GLY A 96 -10.93 -16.41 6.16
CA GLY A 96 -10.55 -16.05 7.52
C GLY A 96 -9.10 -15.57 7.61
N THR A 97 -8.66 -15.19 8.81
CA THR A 97 -7.27 -14.75 9.03
C THR A 97 -6.29 -15.92 8.86
N GLN A 98 -6.65 -17.13 9.28
CA GLN A 98 -5.76 -18.29 9.20
C GLN A 98 -5.58 -18.84 7.79
N GLY A 99 -6.59 -18.75 6.94
CA GLY A 99 -6.51 -19.26 5.55
C GLY A 99 -5.85 -18.30 4.56
N MET A 100 -5.51 -17.07 4.96
CA MET A 100 -4.78 -16.12 4.12
C MET A 100 -3.26 -16.28 4.27
N THR A 101 -2.53 -16.02 3.19
CA THR A 101 -1.07 -15.86 3.22
C THR A 101 -0.65 -14.58 3.95
N ALA A 102 0.60 -14.48 4.38
CA ALA A 102 1.11 -13.27 5.03
C ALA A 102 1.00 -12.02 4.14
N ASP A 103 1.23 -12.15 2.84
CA ASP A 103 1.10 -11.03 1.89
C ASP A 103 -0.36 -10.58 1.72
N GLN A 104 -1.30 -11.53 1.71
CA GLN A 104 -2.74 -11.20 1.71
C GLN A 104 -3.15 -10.48 2.99
N LEU A 105 -2.59 -10.88 4.13
CA LEU A 105 -2.82 -10.20 5.41
C LEU A 105 -2.21 -8.79 5.44
N ASP A 106 -1.00 -8.58 4.89
CA ASP A 106 -0.41 -7.23 4.73
C ASP A 106 -1.34 -6.34 3.92
N VAL A 107 -1.73 -6.76 2.71
CA VAL A 107 -2.62 -5.99 1.85
C VAL A 107 -3.95 -5.69 2.55
N ARG A 108 -4.56 -6.68 3.20
CA ARG A 108 -5.80 -6.49 3.96
C ARG A 108 -5.62 -5.48 5.10
N ALA A 109 -4.58 -5.62 5.92
CA ALA A 109 -4.31 -4.68 7.01
C ALA A 109 -4.14 -3.25 6.49
N ARG A 110 -3.42 -3.08 5.37
CA ARG A 110 -3.23 -1.76 4.73
C ARG A 110 -4.53 -1.15 4.23
N ILE A 111 -5.40 -1.93 3.60
CA ILE A 111 -6.72 -1.49 3.16
C ILE A 111 -7.56 -1.03 4.35
N LEU A 112 -7.66 -1.88 5.39
CA LEU A 112 -8.45 -1.58 6.58
C LEU A 112 -7.91 -0.38 7.35
N PHE A 113 -6.59 -0.25 7.47
CA PHE A 113 -5.96 0.91 8.09
C PHE A 113 -6.23 2.20 7.30
N LYS A 114 -6.09 2.17 5.97
CA LYS A 114 -6.30 3.34 5.12
C LYS A 114 -7.75 3.85 5.19
N TRP A 115 -8.71 2.94 5.24
CA TRP A 115 -10.11 3.26 5.46
C TRP A 115 -10.38 3.71 6.91
N GLY A 116 -9.88 2.94 7.87
CA GLY A 116 -10.13 3.15 9.29
C GLY A 116 -9.61 4.48 9.81
N SER A 117 -8.42 4.89 9.36
CA SER A 117 -7.82 6.20 9.67
C SER A 117 -8.67 7.40 9.22
N ARG A 118 -9.67 7.20 8.35
CA ARG A 118 -10.62 8.24 7.90
C ARG A 118 -12.00 8.08 8.48
N PHE A 119 -12.49 6.84 8.58
CA PHE A 119 -13.92 6.59 8.72
C PHE A 119 -14.29 5.64 9.86
N SER A 120 -13.33 4.92 10.47
CA SER A 120 -13.68 3.90 11.47
C SER A 120 -12.49 3.46 12.33
N ARG A 121 -12.49 3.85 13.61
CA ARG A 121 -11.48 3.39 14.59
C ARG A 121 -11.43 1.87 14.71
N LYS A 122 -12.58 1.20 14.68
CA LYS A 122 -12.67 -0.27 14.68
C LYS A 122 -11.82 -0.90 13.57
N ARG A 123 -11.81 -0.33 12.37
CA ARG A 123 -11.02 -0.85 11.25
C ARG A 123 -9.52 -0.66 11.45
N VAL A 124 -9.10 0.34 12.23
CA VAL A 124 -7.69 0.51 12.65
C VAL A 124 -7.30 -0.61 13.62
N ASP A 125 -8.18 -0.96 14.56
CA ASP A 125 -7.95 -2.06 15.50
C ASP A 125 -7.93 -3.43 14.79
N ASP A 126 -8.82 -3.65 13.80
CA ASP A 126 -8.78 -4.84 12.95
C ASP A 126 -7.45 -4.94 12.18
N ALA A 127 -6.96 -3.83 11.63
CA ALA A 127 -5.67 -3.78 10.93
C ALA A 127 -4.51 -4.10 11.87
N PHE A 128 -4.55 -3.60 13.11
CA PHE A 128 -3.55 -3.92 14.13
C PHE A 128 -3.52 -5.42 14.45
N PHE A 129 -4.69 -6.02 14.69
CA PHE A 129 -4.82 -7.45 14.99
C PHE A 129 -4.28 -8.32 13.84
N ILE A 130 -4.65 -7.98 12.60
CA ILE A 130 -4.20 -8.71 11.41
C ILE A 130 -2.68 -8.60 11.24
N THR A 131 -2.13 -7.39 11.37
CA THR A 131 -0.68 -7.14 11.21
C THR A 131 0.13 -7.91 12.24
N THR A 132 -0.28 -7.86 13.51
CA THR A 132 0.42 -8.56 14.60
C THR A 132 0.30 -10.07 14.47
N THR A 133 -0.81 -10.59 13.94
CA THR A 133 -0.95 -12.02 13.66
C THR A 133 -0.05 -12.45 12.50
N ALA A 134 0.04 -11.66 11.43
CA ALA A 134 0.92 -11.95 10.30
C ALA A 134 2.40 -11.95 10.70
N LEU A 135 2.82 -11.02 11.57
CA LEU A 135 4.20 -10.94 12.09
C LEU A 135 4.62 -12.14 12.95
N LYS A 136 3.68 -12.91 13.50
CA LYS A 136 3.97 -14.13 14.27
C LYS A 136 4.24 -15.36 13.39
N ARG A 137 4.06 -15.24 12.08
CA ARG A 137 4.24 -16.34 11.13
C ARG A 137 5.68 -16.38 10.64
N ASN A 138 6.08 -17.54 10.10
CA ASN A 138 7.32 -17.64 9.35
C ASN A 138 7.16 -16.91 8.00
N ILE A 139 7.74 -15.72 7.89
CA ILE A 139 7.60 -14.83 6.75
C ILE A 139 8.97 -14.44 6.21
N ASN A 140 9.03 -14.13 4.91
CA ASN A 140 10.26 -13.61 4.32
C ASN A 140 10.52 -12.16 4.79
N ARG A 141 11.74 -11.69 4.57
CA ARG A 141 12.20 -10.38 5.04
C ARG A 141 11.45 -9.22 4.38
N ASP A 142 11.10 -9.32 3.11
CA ASP A 142 10.32 -8.29 2.41
C ASP A 142 8.96 -8.10 3.07
N THR A 143 8.23 -9.20 3.28
CA THR A 143 6.93 -9.19 3.95
C THR A 143 7.05 -8.69 5.40
N GLU A 144 8.10 -9.08 6.13
CA GLU A 144 8.34 -8.58 7.50
C GLU A 144 8.54 -7.06 7.53
N VAL A 145 9.34 -6.50 6.62
CA VAL A 145 9.54 -5.05 6.51
C VAL A 145 8.23 -4.33 6.21
N LEU A 146 7.42 -4.85 5.27
CA LEU A 146 6.14 -4.24 4.91
C LEU A 146 5.14 -4.25 6.08
N LEU A 147 5.10 -5.34 6.83
CA LEU A 147 4.28 -5.47 8.03
C LEU A 147 4.76 -4.58 9.17
N LEU A 148 6.08 -4.47 9.40
CA LEU A 148 6.64 -3.57 10.42
C LEU A 148 6.38 -2.10 10.10
N MET A 149 6.54 -1.71 8.84
CA MET A 149 6.14 -0.39 8.35
C MET A 149 4.65 -0.14 8.63
N GLY A 150 3.79 -1.14 8.35
CA GLY A 150 2.35 -1.02 8.55
C GLY A 150 1.98 -0.91 10.03
N LEU A 151 2.66 -1.70 10.86
CA LEU A 151 2.53 -1.67 12.30
C LEU A 151 2.90 -0.29 12.85
N GLY A 152 4.00 0.30 12.39
CA GLY A 152 4.41 1.65 12.78
C GLY A 152 3.37 2.71 12.45
N GLU A 153 2.81 2.70 11.24
CA GLU A 153 1.72 3.60 10.85
C GLU A 153 0.45 3.41 11.70
N ILE A 154 0.08 2.15 11.97
CA ILE A 154 -1.09 1.82 12.80
C ILE A 154 -0.88 2.29 14.24
N GLN A 155 0.30 2.06 14.81
CA GLN A 155 0.65 2.47 16.17
C GLN A 155 0.63 3.99 16.32
N GLU A 156 1.10 4.76 15.34
CA GLU A 156 0.95 6.22 15.34
C GLU A 156 -0.51 6.66 15.34
N ALA A 157 -1.36 6.04 14.53
CA ALA A 157 -2.79 6.35 14.54
C ALA A 157 -3.46 6.02 15.88
N ARG A 158 -2.86 5.10 16.64
CA ARG A 158 -3.25 4.75 18.02
C ARG A 158 -2.51 5.56 19.08
N GLN A 159 -1.71 6.56 18.69
CA GLN A 159 -0.88 7.41 19.56
C GLN A 159 0.20 6.64 20.35
N GLN A 160 0.58 5.46 19.87
CA GLN A 160 1.62 4.58 20.42
C GLN A 160 2.96 4.91 19.76
N TYR A 161 3.47 6.12 19.99
CA TYR A 161 4.63 6.65 19.26
C TYR A 161 5.94 5.91 19.57
N LYS A 162 6.12 5.42 20.80
CA LYS A 162 7.32 4.66 21.20
C LYS A 162 7.37 3.32 20.47
N GLU A 163 6.24 2.64 20.40
CA GLU A 163 6.08 1.36 19.73
C GLU A 163 6.22 1.52 18.23
N SER A 164 5.64 2.59 17.65
CA SER A 164 5.83 2.93 16.25
C SER A 164 7.31 3.11 15.91
N PHE A 165 8.03 3.90 16.70
CA PHE A 165 9.46 4.10 16.51
C PHE A 165 10.23 2.77 16.57
N HIS A 166 9.86 1.87 17.49
CA HIS A 166 10.47 0.53 17.56
C HIS A 166 10.19 -0.30 16.30
N ALA A 167 8.97 -0.25 15.75
CA ALA A 167 8.61 -0.94 14.52
C ALA A 167 9.43 -0.42 13.32
N TYR A 168 9.54 0.90 13.15
CA TYR A 168 10.39 1.49 12.11
C TYR A 168 11.86 1.16 12.31
N ARG A 169 12.40 1.25 13.53
CA ARG A 169 13.79 0.89 13.83
C ARG A 169 14.10 -0.56 13.46
N LYS A 170 13.20 -1.49 13.81
CA LYS A 170 13.35 -2.91 13.42
C LYS A 170 13.32 -3.06 11.90
N GLY A 171 12.38 -2.39 11.23
CA GLY A 171 12.27 -2.37 9.76
C GLY A 171 13.54 -1.86 9.08
N SER A 172 14.11 -0.75 9.54
CA SER A 172 15.35 -0.18 8.99
C SER A 172 16.50 -1.19 9.05
N GLY A 173 16.70 -1.84 10.20
CA GLY A 173 17.75 -2.85 10.33
C GLY A 173 17.53 -4.10 9.46
N LEU A 174 16.30 -4.39 9.02
CA LEU A 174 16.04 -5.45 8.03
C LEU A 174 16.31 -4.97 6.61
N VAL A 175 15.95 -3.73 6.28
CA VAL A 175 16.25 -3.11 4.98
C VAL A 175 17.77 -3.03 4.75
N GLU A 176 18.54 -2.64 5.76
CA GLU A 176 20.02 -2.60 5.71
C GLU A 176 20.64 -3.98 5.46
N ARG A 177 19.99 -5.06 5.90
CA ARG A 177 20.42 -6.44 5.66
C ARG A 177 20.06 -6.96 4.26
N GLY A 178 19.38 -6.14 3.45
CA GLY A 178 19.00 -6.43 2.07
C GLY A 178 17.56 -6.91 1.93
N VAL A 179 16.79 -6.22 1.11
CA VAL A 179 15.42 -6.53 0.67
C VAL A 179 15.28 -6.14 -0.80
N SER A 180 14.15 -6.47 -1.43
CA SER A 180 13.89 -6.01 -2.80
C SER A 180 13.81 -4.47 -2.87
N ALA A 181 14.19 -3.92 -4.04
CA ALA A 181 14.13 -2.48 -4.27
C ALA A 181 12.73 -1.91 -4.02
N SER A 182 11.69 -2.65 -4.42
CA SER A 182 10.31 -2.23 -4.27
C SER A 182 9.87 -2.14 -2.80
N THR A 183 10.31 -3.07 -1.95
CA THR A 183 10.11 -3.00 -0.51
C THR A 183 10.87 -1.83 0.10
N ALA A 184 12.14 -1.66 -0.26
CA ALA A 184 12.97 -0.56 0.25
C ALA A 184 12.35 0.81 -0.06
N VAL A 185 11.90 1.04 -1.30
CA VAL A 185 11.23 2.28 -1.72
C VAL A 185 9.98 2.56 -0.87
N ARG A 186 9.11 1.55 -0.71
CA ARG A 186 7.89 1.70 0.11
C ARG A 186 8.23 2.01 1.56
N PHE A 187 9.23 1.33 2.12
CA PHE A 187 9.70 1.52 3.48
C PHE A 187 10.22 2.95 3.70
N TYR A 188 11.19 3.39 2.90
CA TYR A 188 11.79 4.72 3.04
C TYR A 188 10.78 5.84 2.80
N ARG A 189 9.81 5.67 1.89
CA ARG A 189 8.69 6.61 1.71
C ARG A 189 7.86 6.74 2.99
N SER A 190 7.49 5.63 3.60
CA SER A 190 6.72 5.65 4.85
C SER A 190 7.52 6.20 6.03
N LEU A 191 8.82 5.88 6.10
CA LEU A 191 9.75 6.42 7.09
C LEU A 191 9.90 7.95 6.96
N GLY A 192 9.97 8.47 5.73
CA GLY A 192 9.96 9.91 5.47
C GLY A 192 8.70 10.57 6.00
N ALA A 193 7.53 9.98 5.69
CA ALA A 193 6.26 10.45 6.21
C ALA A 193 6.17 10.37 7.76
N HIS A 194 6.76 9.34 8.38
CA HIS A 194 6.89 9.23 9.83
C HIS A 194 7.69 10.40 10.41
N TYR A 195 8.89 10.67 9.86
CA TYR A 195 9.71 11.79 10.32
C TYR A 195 9.03 13.15 10.12
N ARG A 196 8.29 13.36 9.03
CA ARG A 196 7.49 14.59 8.86
C ARG A 196 6.43 14.75 9.95
N ARG A 197 5.74 13.68 10.34
CA ARG A 197 4.75 13.72 11.44
C ARG A 197 5.41 14.03 12.78
N LEU A 198 6.64 13.59 12.99
CA LEU A 198 7.47 13.96 14.15
C LEU A 198 8.09 15.36 14.06
N LYS A 199 7.76 16.16 13.03
CA LYS A 199 8.34 17.49 12.77
C LYS A 199 9.87 17.44 12.64
N ARG A 200 10.40 16.38 12.02
CA ARG A 200 11.81 16.19 11.70
C ARG A 200 12.03 16.25 10.18
N PRO A 201 12.11 17.45 9.59
CA PRO A 201 12.14 17.61 8.13
C PRO A 201 13.41 17.08 7.47
N ASP A 202 14.59 17.22 8.10
CA ASP A 202 15.85 16.77 7.47
C ASP A 202 15.91 15.24 7.35
N PRO A 203 15.65 14.45 8.42
CA PRO A 203 15.57 12.99 8.30
C PRO A 203 14.47 12.52 7.36
N ALA A 204 13.36 13.27 7.28
CA ALA A 204 12.30 12.95 6.33
C ALA A 204 12.77 13.08 4.89
N THR A 205 13.43 14.20 4.58
CA THR A 205 13.95 14.49 3.23
C THR A 205 15.02 13.47 2.83
N ILE A 206 15.90 13.07 3.74
CA ILE A 206 16.90 12.02 3.49
C ILE A 206 16.22 10.71 3.12
N ALA A 207 15.21 10.28 3.87
CA ALA A 207 14.48 9.05 3.58
C ALA A 207 13.69 9.13 2.26
N GLU A 208 13.01 10.25 2.00
CA GLU A 208 12.26 10.50 0.75
C GLU A 208 13.19 10.49 -0.47
N ASN A 209 14.35 11.14 -0.39
CA ASN A 209 15.36 11.16 -1.45
C ASN A 209 15.95 9.76 -1.70
N ARG A 210 16.22 8.99 -0.64
CA ARG A 210 16.70 7.62 -0.78
C ARG A 210 15.66 6.73 -1.48
N ALA A 211 14.38 6.89 -1.16
CA ALA A 211 13.31 6.18 -1.85
C ALA A 211 13.24 6.56 -3.34
N LEU A 212 13.40 7.84 -3.65
CA LEU A 212 13.36 8.33 -5.03
C LEU A 212 14.54 7.81 -5.86
N GLU A 213 15.75 7.84 -5.32
CA GLU A 213 16.97 7.32 -5.95
C GLU A 213 16.81 5.84 -6.32
N ILE A 214 16.34 5.01 -5.39
CA ILE A 214 16.11 3.58 -5.64
C ILE A 214 15.05 3.37 -6.73
N ALA A 215 13.94 4.11 -6.66
CA ALA A 215 12.85 3.99 -7.61
C ALA A 215 13.24 4.41 -9.04
N GLN A 216 14.06 5.46 -9.17
CA GLN A 216 14.57 5.93 -10.46
C GLN A 216 15.59 4.94 -11.07
N LYS A 217 16.47 4.36 -10.25
CA LYS A 217 17.48 3.40 -10.71
C LYS A 217 16.88 2.12 -11.25
N ASP A 218 15.76 1.66 -10.70
CA ASP A 218 15.07 0.45 -11.16
C ASP A 218 14.34 0.64 -12.51
N GLY A 219 13.87 1.86 -12.80
CA GLY A 219 13.16 2.19 -14.05
C GLY A 219 11.73 1.64 -14.18
N GLY A 220 11.29 0.76 -13.26
CA GLY A 220 9.97 0.13 -13.26
C GLY A 220 8.93 0.75 -12.35
N MET A 221 9.26 1.78 -11.54
CA MET A 221 8.47 2.20 -10.38
C MET A 221 7.73 3.53 -10.54
N GLY A 222 7.18 3.82 -11.72
CA GLY A 222 6.48 5.07 -12.01
C GLY A 222 5.40 5.45 -10.99
N ASP A 223 4.66 4.47 -10.47
CA ASP A 223 3.64 4.67 -9.44
C ASP A 223 4.22 5.15 -8.10
N GLN A 224 5.37 4.63 -7.67
CA GLN A 224 6.01 5.06 -6.44
C GLN A 224 6.66 6.43 -6.59
N ILE A 225 7.25 6.70 -7.76
CA ILE A 225 7.81 8.02 -8.10
C ILE A 225 6.72 9.09 -8.00
N LEU A 226 5.56 8.85 -8.63
CA LEU A 226 4.40 9.74 -8.54
C LEU A 226 3.97 9.99 -7.09
N LYS A 227 3.92 8.94 -6.26
CA LYS A 227 3.54 9.04 -4.84
C LYS A 227 4.54 9.90 -4.06
N LEU A 228 5.85 9.65 -4.23
CA LEU A 228 6.92 10.43 -3.62
C LEU A 228 6.85 11.90 -4.01
N GLN A 229 6.77 12.20 -5.31
CA GLN A 229 6.66 13.58 -5.81
C GLN A 229 5.45 14.30 -5.20
N SER A 230 4.31 13.62 -5.09
CA SER A 230 3.10 14.19 -4.50
C SER A 230 3.24 14.51 -3.00
N GLU A 231 4.04 13.72 -2.27
CA GLU A 231 4.28 13.89 -0.84
C GLU A 231 5.29 15.00 -0.58
N ILE A 232 6.36 15.06 -1.38
CA ILE A 232 7.37 16.13 -1.35
C ILE A 232 6.74 17.48 -1.69
N ALA A 233 5.98 17.56 -2.80
CA ALA A 233 5.31 18.80 -3.20
C ALA A 233 4.31 19.28 -2.14
N GLY A 234 3.53 18.36 -1.55
CA GLY A 234 2.57 18.69 -0.50
C GLY A 234 3.19 19.16 0.80
N ALA A 235 4.49 18.94 1.00
CA ALA A 235 5.21 19.37 2.19
C ALA A 235 5.95 20.70 2.03
N ILE A 236 6.12 21.19 0.79
CA ILE A 236 6.67 22.52 0.49
C ILE A 236 5.57 23.60 0.58
N CYS A 237 4.30 23.22 0.34
CA CYS A 237 3.16 24.14 0.34
C CYS A 237 2.44 24.31 1.70
N LYS A 238 3.07 23.92 2.82
CA LYS A 238 2.53 24.05 4.19
C LYS A 238 3.48 24.85 5.06
#